data_AF-A0A4Z2GE44-F1
#
_entry.id   AF-A0A4Z2GE44-F1
#
_cell.length_a   1.000
_cell.length_b   1.000
_cell.length_c   1.000
_cell.angle_alpha   90.00
_cell.angle_beta   90.00
_cell.angle_gamma   90.00
#
_symmetry.space_group_name_H-M   'P 1'
#
loop_
_entity.id
_entity.type
_entity.pdbx_description
1 polymer ?
#
loop_
_entity_poly.entity_id
_entity_poly.type
_entity_poly.pdbx_seq_one_letter_code
_entity_poly.pdbx_strand_id
1 'polypeptide(L)'
;MTPTPWASVQLEEAPSPRSCPLALCIPAGAEENPQDPDGHSPDVTARPPDQQHVLERLQQLEQEVVGGEQVRNSELKQRQRQRRKLADQRKVHLIRALSEDGEDSEQVLLNVYNSIQEEVHAKSQILVKVQGELKAAKLEIRDLQAEFEVERDDYLATIRRLEREGQLLHALLERMAPLVRRDCNYSNLDRLKKEALWDEDGGAWRPPDVTVQKTTLPSGAGKNK
;
A
#
# COMPACT_ATOMS: atom_id res chain seq x y z
N MET A 1 50.21 -32.73 19.50
CA MET A 1 49.30 -31.73 20.11
C MET A 1 49.86 -30.36 19.80
N THR A 2 49.33 -29.73 18.75
CA THR A 2 49.77 -28.42 18.25
C THR A 2 48.64 -27.43 18.51
N PRO A 3 48.91 -26.25 19.09
CA PRO A 3 47.86 -25.28 19.35
C PRO A 3 47.49 -24.52 18.07
N THR A 4 46.21 -24.49 17.75
CA THR A 4 45.63 -23.73 16.65
C THR A 4 45.76 -22.22 16.94
N PRO A 5 46.23 -21.40 15.99
CA PRO A 5 46.30 -19.96 16.18
C PRO A 5 44.90 -19.35 16.06
N TRP A 6 44.56 -18.52 17.04
CA TRP A 6 43.39 -17.65 17.05
C TRP A 6 43.35 -16.84 15.76
N ALA A 7 42.25 -16.97 15.03
CA ALA A 7 42.01 -16.20 13.82
C ALA A 7 42.00 -14.71 14.14
N SER A 8 42.84 -13.94 13.46
CA SER A 8 42.74 -12.49 13.39
C SER A 8 41.42 -12.13 12.71
N VAL A 9 40.41 -11.79 13.51
CA VAL A 9 39.19 -11.14 13.00
C VAL A 9 39.56 -9.69 12.72
N GLN A 10 39.67 -9.36 11.43
CA GLN A 10 39.72 -7.99 10.97
C GLN A 10 38.45 -7.28 11.43
N LEU A 11 38.65 -6.19 12.18
CA LEU A 11 37.59 -5.28 12.59
C LEU A 11 37.04 -4.62 11.32
N GLU A 12 35.94 -5.14 10.79
CA GLU A 12 35.21 -4.48 9.71
C GLU A 12 34.55 -3.23 10.30
N GLU A 13 34.97 -2.07 9.79
CA GLU A 13 34.54 -0.75 10.24
C GLU A 13 33.04 -0.58 9.93
N ALA A 14 32.23 -0.33 10.96
CA ALA A 14 30.79 -0.17 10.82
C ALA A 14 30.47 1.05 9.93
N PRO A 15 29.57 0.94 8.93
CA PRO A 15 29.20 2.09 8.11
C PRO A 15 28.43 3.12 8.95
N SER A 16 28.91 4.36 8.89
CA SER A 16 28.34 5.57 9.53
C SER A 16 26.83 5.72 9.28
N PRO A 17 26.04 6.18 10.26
CA PRO A 17 24.61 6.41 10.08
C PRO A 17 24.40 7.57 9.10
N ARG A 18 24.00 7.22 7.87
CA ARG A 18 23.55 8.20 6.88
C ARG A 18 22.29 8.89 7.42
N SER A 19 22.43 10.19 7.64
CA SER A 19 21.35 11.14 7.82
C SER A 19 20.28 10.95 6.74
N CYS A 20 19.08 10.55 7.13
CA CYS A 20 17.91 10.51 6.25
C CYS A 20 17.51 11.95 5.88
N PRO A 21 17.52 12.34 4.59
CA PRO A 21 16.77 13.50 4.15
C PRO A 21 15.32 13.05 3.98
N LEU A 22 14.39 13.74 4.65
CA LEU A 22 12.95 13.60 4.43
C LEU A 22 12.66 13.92 2.95
N ALA A 23 12.47 12.90 2.13
CA ALA A 23 11.95 13.04 0.77
C ALA A 23 10.44 13.23 0.88
N LEU A 24 9.96 14.44 0.56
CA LEU A 24 8.55 14.69 0.31
C LEU A 24 8.10 13.86 -0.89
N CYS A 25 7.04 13.06 -0.69
CA CYS A 25 6.28 12.46 -1.78
C CYS A 25 5.52 13.55 -2.54
N ILE A 26 5.81 13.72 -3.83
CA ILE A 26 4.94 14.40 -4.78
C ILE A 26 4.29 13.31 -5.64
N PRO A 27 2.96 13.22 -5.73
CA PRO A 27 2.33 12.45 -6.79
C PRO A 27 2.25 13.29 -8.07
N ALA A 28 2.83 12.75 -9.15
CA ALA A 28 2.65 13.23 -10.52
C ALA A 28 1.68 12.29 -11.25
N GLY A 29 0.71 12.85 -11.97
CA GLY A 29 -0.07 12.12 -12.98
C GLY A 29 -1.51 12.58 -13.14
N ALA A 30 -1.75 13.51 -14.06
CA ALA A 30 -2.91 13.51 -14.95
C ALA A 30 -2.60 14.40 -16.17
N GLU A 31 -2.56 13.79 -17.36
CA GLU A 31 -2.34 14.41 -18.67
C GLU A 31 -3.53 15.26 -19.16
N GLU A 32 -3.20 16.20 -20.08
CA GLU A 32 -4.06 17.03 -20.94
C GLU A 32 -5.12 16.21 -21.72
N ASN A 33 -6.25 16.74 -22.22
CA ASN A 33 -6.45 17.91 -23.09
C ASN A 33 -8.00 18.12 -23.36
N PRO A 34 -8.46 19.02 -24.26
CA PRO A 34 -8.96 20.38 -24.03
C PRO A 34 -10.46 20.60 -24.32
N GLN A 35 -11.08 21.63 -23.74
CA GLN A 35 -11.90 22.64 -24.45
C GLN A 35 -12.53 23.68 -23.50
N ASP A 36 -12.03 24.91 -23.62
CA ASP A 36 -12.70 26.18 -23.25
C ASP A 36 -13.95 26.41 -24.15
N PRO A 37 -14.99 27.15 -23.73
CA PRO A 37 -14.89 28.48 -23.12
C PRO A 37 -15.86 28.79 -21.96
N ASP A 38 -15.41 29.63 -21.02
CA ASP A 38 -16.07 30.91 -20.70
C ASP A 38 -15.28 31.60 -19.59
N GLY A 39 -14.73 32.77 -19.92
CA GLY A 39 -13.80 33.50 -19.07
C GLY A 39 -14.46 34.14 -17.86
N HIS A 40 -13.66 34.41 -16.83
CA HIS A 40 -13.70 35.59 -15.96
C HIS A 40 -12.33 35.71 -15.26
N SER A 41 -11.55 36.72 -15.65
CA SER A 41 -10.36 37.20 -14.92
C SER A 41 -10.83 38.15 -13.82
N PRO A 42 -10.12 38.25 -12.68
CA PRO A 42 -9.10 39.29 -12.63
C PRO A 42 -7.81 38.90 -11.89
N ASP A 43 -6.71 39.12 -12.60
CA ASP A 43 -5.60 40.01 -12.22
C ASP A 43 -4.89 39.79 -10.87
N VAL A 44 -3.69 39.20 -10.97
CA VAL A 44 -2.64 39.20 -9.94
C VAL A 44 -1.86 40.50 -10.07
N THR A 45 -2.02 41.41 -9.10
CA THR A 45 -1.04 42.47 -8.84
C THR A 45 -0.51 42.35 -7.41
N ALA A 46 0.56 41.58 -7.20
CA ALA A 46 1.26 41.48 -5.91
C ALA A 46 2.19 42.69 -5.72
N ARG A 47 1.70 43.71 -4.99
CA ARG A 47 2.51 44.79 -4.40
C ARG A 47 3.49 44.19 -3.39
N PRO A 48 4.74 44.70 -3.24
CA PRO A 48 5.64 44.23 -2.19
C PRO A 48 4.94 44.42 -0.84
N PRO A 49 4.78 43.37 -0.03
CA PRO A 49 4.10 43.51 1.25
C PRO A 49 4.90 44.49 2.11
N ASP A 50 4.18 45.43 2.74
CA ASP A 50 4.75 46.45 3.60
C ASP A 50 5.61 45.76 4.68
N GLN A 51 6.89 46.10 4.80
CA GLN A 51 7.84 45.34 5.64
C GLN A 51 7.34 45.20 7.09
N GLN A 52 6.64 46.21 7.58
CA GLN A 52 6.04 46.22 8.92
C GLN A 52 4.92 45.17 9.04
N HIS A 53 4.08 45.03 8.03
CA HIS A 53 2.99 44.05 8.01
C HIS A 53 3.53 42.61 7.94
N VAL A 54 4.65 42.39 7.24
CA VAL A 54 5.34 41.09 7.23
C VAL A 54 5.91 40.75 8.60
N LEU A 55 6.50 41.72 9.30
CA LEU A 55 7.04 41.53 10.65
C LEU A 55 5.95 41.27 11.69
N GLU A 56 4.83 42.01 11.63
CA GLU A 56 3.69 41.76 12.51
C GLU A 56 3.07 40.39 12.26
N ARG A 57 2.93 39.98 10.99
CA ARG A 57 2.43 38.65 10.63
C ARG A 57 3.37 37.54 11.11
N LEU A 58 4.69 37.73 10.99
CA LEU A 58 5.68 36.80 11.54
C LEU A 58 5.59 36.70 13.06
N GLN A 59 5.39 37.82 13.77
CA GLN A 59 5.26 37.84 15.23
C GLN A 59 3.97 37.18 15.73
N GLN A 60 2.88 37.30 14.98
CA GLN A 60 1.62 36.58 15.24
C GLN A 60 1.80 35.07 15.02
N LEU A 61 2.38 34.68 13.89
CA LEU A 61 2.67 33.28 13.59
C LEU A 61 3.63 32.65 14.62
N GLU A 62 4.66 33.38 15.08
CA GLU A 62 5.57 32.92 16.14
C GLU A 62 4.83 32.60 17.46
N GLN A 63 3.76 33.35 17.77
CA GLN A 63 2.94 33.11 18.95
C GLN A 63 1.95 31.94 18.77
N GLU A 64 1.45 31.72 17.55
CA GLU A 64 0.48 30.67 17.20
C GLU A 64 1.12 29.28 16.97
N VAL A 65 2.41 29.21 16.68
CA VAL A 65 3.12 27.94 16.48
C VAL A 65 3.40 27.26 17.83
N VAL A 66 3.23 25.92 17.87
CA VAL A 66 3.47 25.08 19.05
C VAL A 66 4.88 25.30 19.59
N GLY A 67 4.97 26.03 20.71
CA GLY A 67 6.23 26.37 21.37
C GLY A 67 6.34 27.85 21.78
N GLY A 68 5.75 28.78 21.02
CA GLY A 68 5.79 30.22 21.31
C GLY A 68 5.07 30.61 22.60
N GLU A 69 3.86 30.05 22.82
CA GLU A 69 3.04 30.26 24.02
C GLU A 69 3.75 29.83 25.32
N GLN A 70 4.59 28.78 25.26
CA GLN A 70 5.29 28.22 26.42
C GLN A 70 6.61 28.94 26.74
N VAL A 71 7.12 29.83 25.86
CA VAL A 71 8.35 30.60 26.08
C VAL A 71 8.25 31.51 27.32
N ARG A 72 7.06 31.99 27.68
CA ARG A 72 6.83 32.81 28.88
C ARG A 72 6.46 32.01 30.13
N ASN A 73 6.27 30.70 30.01
CA ASN A 73 5.90 29.84 31.13
C ASN A 73 7.09 29.69 32.11
N SER A 74 7.03 30.43 33.22
CA SER A 74 8.04 30.44 34.27
C SER A 74 8.15 29.09 35.00
N GLU A 75 7.05 28.34 35.11
CA GLU A 75 7.00 27.03 35.77
C GLU A 75 7.74 25.96 34.97
N LEU A 76 7.56 25.92 33.64
CA LEU A 76 8.29 25.01 32.77
C LEU A 76 9.80 25.29 32.82
N LYS A 77 10.20 26.57 32.81
CA LYS A 77 11.60 26.98 32.99
C LYS A 77 12.14 26.56 34.36
N GLN A 78 11.35 26.74 35.42
CA GLN A 78 11.74 26.35 36.77
C GLN A 78 11.89 24.83 36.91
N ARG A 79 10.94 24.06 36.38
CA ARG A 79 10.97 22.59 36.36
C ARG A 79 12.17 22.08 35.56
N GLN A 80 12.47 22.68 34.40
CA GLN A 80 13.65 22.34 33.61
C GLN A 80 14.94 22.67 34.37
N ARG A 81 15.02 23.84 35.04
CA ARG A 81 16.15 24.21 35.91
C ARG A 81 16.32 23.23 37.08
N GLN A 82 15.23 22.79 37.70
CA GLN A 82 15.26 21.79 38.78
C GLN A 82 15.76 20.44 38.28
N ARG A 83 15.23 19.94 37.13
CA ARG A 83 15.71 18.70 36.51
C ARG A 83 17.19 18.78 36.15
N ARG A 84 17.65 19.93 35.64
CA ARG A 84 19.05 20.17 35.32
C ARG A 84 19.92 20.18 36.57
N LYS A 85 19.54 20.91 37.63
CA LYS A 85 20.26 20.93 38.91
C LYS A 85 20.38 19.54 39.53
N LEU A 86 19.31 18.74 39.50
CA LEU A 86 19.33 17.36 39.99
C LEU A 86 20.26 16.48 39.15
N ALA A 87 20.24 16.62 37.82
CA ALA A 87 21.16 15.90 36.94
C ALA A 87 22.62 16.30 37.20
N ASP A 88 22.88 17.60 37.38
CA ASP A 88 24.21 18.13 37.69
C ASP A 88 24.70 17.61 39.05
N GLN A 89 23.84 17.60 40.07
CA GLN A 89 24.15 17.04 41.39
C GLN A 89 24.46 15.53 41.32
N ARG A 90 23.65 14.77 40.59
CA ARG A 90 23.88 13.34 40.35
C ARG A 90 25.20 13.10 39.62
N LYS A 91 25.50 13.92 38.61
CA LYS A 91 26.76 13.84 37.86
C LYS A 91 27.96 14.14 38.76
N VAL A 92 27.89 15.19 39.59
CA VAL A 92 28.96 15.53 40.53
C VAL A 92 29.16 14.41 41.56
N HIS A 93 28.08 13.84 42.10
CA HIS A 93 28.15 12.69 43.00
C HIS A 93 28.82 11.49 42.33
N LEU A 94 28.44 11.18 41.09
CA LEU A 94 29.01 10.08 40.33
C LEU A 94 30.51 10.29 40.08
N ILE A 95 30.90 11.49 39.67
CA ILE A 95 32.31 11.84 39.43
C ILE A 95 33.12 11.70 40.73
N ARG A 96 32.59 12.18 41.86
CA ARG A 96 33.25 12.06 43.16
C ARG A 96 33.43 10.59 43.56
N ALA A 97 32.36 9.80 43.50
CA ALA A 97 32.40 8.38 43.85
C ALA A 97 33.37 7.60 42.95
N LEU A 98 33.50 7.95 41.67
CA LEU A 98 34.46 7.31 40.75
C LEU A 98 35.91 7.78 40.94
N SER A 99 36.15 8.89 41.64
CA SER A 99 37.50 9.46 41.84
C SER A 99 38.12 9.05 43.18
N GLU A 100 37.31 8.56 44.11
CA GLU A 100 37.74 8.14 45.44
C GLU A 100 37.75 6.60 45.48
N ASP A 101 38.87 5.99 45.91
CA ASP A 101 38.95 4.54 46.12
C ASP A 101 38.35 4.20 47.50
N GLY A 102 37.05 3.97 47.55
CA GLY A 102 36.30 3.64 48.76
C GLY A 102 34.99 2.88 48.50
N GLU A 103 34.27 2.51 49.55
CA GLU A 103 33.04 1.69 49.49
C GLU A 103 31.96 2.31 48.57
N ASP A 104 31.86 3.65 48.53
CA ASP A 104 30.93 4.38 47.66
C ASP A 104 31.24 4.19 46.16
N SER A 105 32.52 4.02 45.80
CA SER A 105 32.97 3.74 44.43
C SER A 105 32.55 2.35 43.99
N GLU A 106 32.76 1.35 44.86
CA GLU A 106 32.37 -0.04 44.61
C GLU A 106 30.84 -0.17 44.48
N GLN A 107 30.09 0.52 45.34
CA GLN A 107 28.63 0.55 45.28
C GLN A 107 28.10 1.19 43.98
N VAL A 108 28.73 2.28 43.53
CA VAL A 108 28.37 2.92 42.25
C VAL A 108 28.67 2.00 41.06
N LEU A 109 29.83 1.34 41.05
CA LEU A 109 30.20 0.41 39.98
C LEU A 109 29.25 -0.77 39.89
N LEU A 110 28.88 -1.36 41.04
CA LEU A 110 27.90 -2.45 41.11
C LEU A 110 26.52 -2.00 40.57
N ASN A 111 26.07 -0.80 40.93
CA ASN A 111 24.81 -0.26 40.44
C ASN A 111 24.82 -0.02 38.92
N VAL A 112 25.92 0.51 38.37
CA VAL A 112 26.08 0.70 36.92
C VAL A 112 26.11 -0.65 36.21
N TYR A 113 26.82 -1.64 36.75
CA TYR A 113 26.87 -2.98 36.19
C TYR A 113 25.47 -3.61 36.17
N ASN A 114 24.74 -3.59 37.29
CA ASN A 114 23.38 -4.11 37.38
C ASN A 114 22.44 -3.41 36.39
N SER A 115 22.49 -2.08 36.30
CA SER A 115 21.71 -1.29 35.33
C SER A 115 22.00 -1.71 33.88
N ILE A 116 23.27 -1.92 33.52
CA ILE A 116 23.65 -2.38 32.18
C ILE A 116 23.17 -3.81 31.94
N GLN A 117 23.31 -4.71 32.91
CA GLN A 117 22.81 -6.09 32.79
C GLN A 117 21.30 -6.10 32.59
N GLU A 118 20.54 -5.35 33.39
CA GLU A 118 19.10 -5.22 33.26
C GLU A 118 18.70 -4.69 31.87
N GLU A 119 19.39 -3.67 31.36
CA GLU A 119 19.13 -3.14 30.02
C GLU A 119 19.41 -4.17 28.92
N VAL A 120 20.54 -4.88 29.01
CA VAL A 120 20.91 -5.94 28.06
C VAL A 120 19.87 -7.06 28.10
N HIS A 121 19.43 -7.48 29.29
CA HIS A 121 18.39 -8.48 29.45
C HIS A 121 17.05 -8.02 28.86
N ALA A 122 16.62 -6.79 29.16
CA ALA A 122 15.38 -6.22 28.63
C ALA A 122 15.40 -6.15 27.09
N LYS A 123 16.50 -5.67 26.51
CA LYS A 123 16.68 -5.60 25.04
C LYS A 123 16.71 -6.99 24.41
N SER A 124 17.41 -7.95 25.04
CA SER A 124 17.45 -9.33 24.56
C SER A 124 16.07 -9.97 24.53
N GLN A 125 15.25 -9.75 25.56
CA GLN A 125 13.86 -10.24 25.59
C GLN A 125 13.00 -9.62 24.47
N ILE A 126 13.13 -8.30 24.23
CA ILE A 126 12.41 -7.63 23.13
C ILE A 126 12.85 -8.20 21.78
N LEU A 127 14.15 -8.41 21.58
CA LEU A 127 14.69 -8.97 20.33
C LEU A 127 14.11 -10.35 20.07
N VAL A 128 14.09 -11.23 21.07
CA VAL A 128 13.51 -12.58 20.93
C VAL A 128 12.03 -12.51 20.56
N LYS A 129 11.25 -11.62 21.18
CA LYS A 129 9.83 -11.43 20.85
C LYS A 129 9.64 -10.99 19.40
N VAL A 130 10.33 -9.92 18.99
CA VAL A 130 10.24 -9.38 17.63
C VAL A 130 10.72 -10.40 16.59
N GLN A 131 11.75 -11.18 16.91
CA GLN A 131 12.21 -12.26 16.02
C GLN A 131 11.15 -13.38 15.90
N GLY A 132 10.44 -13.69 16.97
CA GLY A 132 9.30 -14.61 16.98
C GLY A 132 8.17 -14.11 16.09
N GLU A 133 7.76 -12.85 16.28
CA GLU A 133 6.73 -12.20 15.46
C GLU A 133 7.13 -12.16 13.98
N LEU A 134 8.38 -11.81 13.67
CA LEU A 134 8.91 -11.81 12.31
C LEU A 134 8.86 -13.22 11.68
N LYS A 135 9.17 -14.26 12.45
CA LYS A 135 9.08 -15.65 11.97
C LYS A 135 7.63 -16.05 11.72
N ALA A 136 6.72 -15.71 12.64
CA ALA A 136 5.29 -15.99 12.50
C ALA A 136 4.71 -15.30 11.26
N ALA A 137 4.96 -14.00 11.10
CA ALA A 137 4.52 -13.25 9.92
C ALA A 137 5.11 -13.79 8.61
N LYS A 138 6.37 -14.24 8.62
CA LYS A 138 6.98 -14.89 7.44
C LYS A 138 6.34 -16.23 7.10
N LEU A 139 5.87 -16.99 8.10
CA LEU A 139 5.14 -18.23 7.87
C LEU A 139 3.76 -17.92 7.31
N GLU A 140 3.03 -16.99 7.93
CA GLU A 140 1.72 -16.55 7.47
C GLU A 140 1.74 -16.06 6.01
N ILE A 141 2.75 -15.26 5.63
CA ILE A 141 2.93 -14.85 4.22
C ILE A 141 3.08 -16.05 3.29
N ARG A 142 3.85 -17.06 3.68
CA ARG A 142 4.05 -18.26 2.85
C ARG A 142 2.78 -19.10 2.76
N ASP A 143 2.07 -19.25 3.87
CA ASP A 143 0.83 -20.01 3.92
C ASP A 143 -0.22 -19.34 3.03
N LEU A 144 -0.38 -18.03 3.12
CA LEU A 144 -1.26 -17.25 2.23
C LEU A 144 -0.83 -17.37 0.76
N GLN A 145 0.46 -17.29 0.46
CA GLN A 145 0.96 -17.47 -0.91
C GLN A 145 0.63 -18.86 -1.46
N ALA A 146 0.77 -19.91 -0.65
CA ALA A 146 0.40 -21.27 -1.04
C ALA A 146 -1.11 -21.41 -1.27
N GLU A 147 -1.94 -20.81 -0.41
CA GLU A 147 -3.40 -20.76 -0.59
C GLU A 147 -3.77 -20.06 -1.91
N PHE A 148 -3.18 -18.89 -2.19
CA PHE A 148 -3.40 -18.18 -3.45
C PHE A 148 -2.97 -18.99 -4.69
N GLU A 149 -1.88 -19.73 -4.61
CA GLU A 149 -1.42 -20.59 -5.71
C GLU A 149 -2.42 -21.72 -6.00
N VAL A 150 -2.94 -22.36 -4.95
CA VAL A 150 -3.95 -23.42 -5.07
C VAL A 150 -5.24 -22.86 -5.68
N GLU A 151 -5.74 -21.74 -5.16
CA GLU A 151 -6.96 -21.11 -5.69
C GLU A 151 -6.80 -20.70 -7.16
N ARG A 152 -5.65 -20.14 -7.53
CA ARG A 152 -5.34 -19.79 -8.92
C ARG A 152 -5.39 -21.03 -9.81
N ASP A 153 -4.82 -22.14 -9.37
CA ASP A 153 -4.81 -23.37 -10.14
C ASP A 153 -6.23 -23.94 -10.30
N ASP A 154 -7.09 -23.84 -9.28
CA ASP A 154 -8.51 -24.21 -9.34
C ASP A 154 -9.32 -23.30 -10.28
N TYR A 155 -9.07 -21.99 -10.26
CA TYR A 155 -9.68 -21.05 -11.21
C TYR A 155 -9.28 -21.39 -12.65
N LEU A 156 -7.99 -21.64 -12.90
CA LEU A 156 -7.50 -22.04 -14.23
C LEU A 156 -8.09 -23.39 -14.66
N ALA A 157 -8.26 -24.35 -13.74
CA ALA A 157 -8.91 -25.61 -14.03
C ALA A 157 -10.38 -25.41 -14.43
N THR A 158 -11.09 -24.51 -13.76
CA THR A 158 -12.48 -24.15 -14.06
C THR A 158 -12.59 -23.49 -15.43
N ILE A 159 -11.72 -22.52 -15.75
CA ILE A 159 -11.67 -21.89 -17.08
C ILE A 159 -11.48 -22.94 -18.16
N ARG A 160 -10.46 -23.80 -18.03
CA ARG A 160 -10.18 -24.87 -19.01
C ARG A 160 -11.36 -25.84 -19.15
N ARG A 161 -12.08 -26.13 -18.07
CA ARG A 161 -13.28 -26.99 -18.10
C ARG A 161 -14.41 -26.30 -18.89
N LEU A 162 -14.69 -25.03 -18.58
CA LEU A 162 -15.72 -24.24 -19.23
C LEU A 162 -15.40 -24.00 -20.72
N GLU A 163 -14.13 -23.79 -21.07
CA GLU A 163 -13.67 -23.69 -22.46
C GLU A 163 -13.95 -24.98 -23.24
N ARG A 164 -13.63 -26.15 -22.67
CA ARG A 164 -13.94 -27.45 -23.29
C ARG A 164 -15.44 -27.67 -23.45
N GLU A 165 -16.23 -27.27 -22.45
CA GLU A 165 -17.69 -27.35 -22.49
C GLU A 165 -18.26 -26.43 -23.58
N GLY A 166 -17.77 -25.20 -23.68
CA GLY A 166 -18.14 -24.26 -24.76
C GLY A 166 -17.77 -24.77 -26.15
N GLN A 167 -16.59 -25.38 -26.32
CA GLN A 167 -16.18 -26.02 -27.57
C GLN A 167 -17.09 -27.18 -27.96
N LEU A 168 -17.49 -28.02 -26.99
CA LEU A 168 -18.43 -29.12 -27.23
C LEU A 168 -19.80 -28.60 -27.67
N LEU A 169 -20.36 -27.63 -26.95
CA LEU A 169 -21.65 -27.03 -27.28
C LEU A 169 -21.62 -26.37 -28.67
N HIS A 170 -20.53 -25.65 -28.99
CA HIS A 170 -20.35 -25.07 -30.31
C HIS A 170 -20.30 -26.14 -31.41
N ALA A 171 -19.50 -27.20 -31.23
CA ALA A 171 -19.39 -28.30 -32.19
C ALA A 171 -20.72 -29.05 -32.40
N LEU A 172 -21.50 -29.22 -31.32
CA LEU A 172 -22.83 -29.82 -31.40
C LEU A 172 -23.79 -28.91 -32.18
N LEU A 173 -23.81 -27.61 -31.88
CA LEU A 173 -24.66 -26.64 -32.57
C LEU A 173 -24.35 -26.57 -34.07
N GLU A 174 -23.08 -26.57 -34.47
CA GLU A 174 -22.68 -26.60 -35.89
C GLU A 174 -23.21 -27.84 -36.63
N ARG A 175 -23.29 -28.99 -35.94
CA ARG A 175 -23.90 -30.21 -36.50
C ARG A 175 -25.43 -30.16 -36.55
N MET A 176 -26.05 -29.46 -35.61
CA MET A 176 -27.51 -29.34 -35.50
C MET A 176 -28.10 -28.26 -36.41
N ALA A 177 -27.39 -27.15 -36.64
CA ALA A 177 -27.84 -26.03 -37.47
C ALA A 177 -28.40 -26.42 -38.85
N PRO A 178 -27.72 -27.27 -39.66
CA PRO A 178 -28.26 -27.66 -40.96
C PRO A 178 -29.51 -28.55 -40.89
N LEU A 179 -29.83 -29.12 -39.71
CA LEU A 179 -31.05 -29.89 -39.48
C LEU A 179 -32.26 -29.00 -39.21
N VAL A 180 -32.04 -27.71 -38.93
CA VAL A 180 -33.10 -26.72 -38.71
C VAL A 180 -33.77 -26.35 -40.03
N ARG A 181 -35.08 -26.13 -40.00
CA ARG A 181 -35.87 -25.79 -41.18
C ARG A 181 -35.36 -24.49 -41.82
N ARG A 182 -35.18 -24.50 -43.14
CA ARG A 182 -34.53 -23.40 -43.91
C ARG A 182 -35.27 -22.06 -43.86
N ASP A 183 -36.57 -22.08 -43.63
CA ASP A 183 -37.42 -20.90 -43.52
C ASP A 183 -37.54 -20.36 -42.08
N CYS A 184 -36.82 -20.95 -41.13
CA CYS A 184 -36.68 -20.45 -39.77
C CYS A 184 -35.44 -19.55 -39.63
N ASN A 185 -35.55 -18.47 -38.85
CA ASN A 185 -34.41 -17.58 -38.57
C ASN A 185 -33.22 -18.30 -37.89
N TYR A 186 -33.47 -19.36 -37.12
CA TYR A 186 -32.43 -20.16 -36.46
C TYR A 186 -31.61 -21.05 -37.43
N SER A 187 -31.98 -21.12 -38.71
CA SER A 187 -31.17 -21.81 -39.73
C SER A 187 -29.84 -21.09 -40.03
N ASN A 188 -29.73 -19.80 -39.70
CA ASN A 188 -28.51 -19.01 -39.85
C ASN A 188 -27.97 -18.59 -38.49
N LEU A 189 -27.03 -19.39 -37.95
CA LEU A 189 -26.41 -19.16 -36.64
C LEU A 189 -25.62 -17.85 -36.57
N ASP A 190 -24.93 -17.45 -37.64
CA ASP A 190 -24.11 -16.23 -37.65
C ASP A 190 -24.97 -14.97 -37.56
N ARG A 191 -26.15 -15.00 -38.17
CA ARG A 191 -27.13 -13.94 -38.01
C ARG A 191 -27.66 -13.90 -36.57
N LEU A 192 -28.01 -15.05 -36.00
CA LEU A 192 -28.55 -15.13 -34.65
C LEU A 192 -27.55 -14.62 -33.60
N LYS A 193 -26.26 -14.97 -33.73
CA LYS A 193 -25.18 -14.49 -32.84
C LYS A 193 -25.04 -12.97 -32.86
N LYS A 194 -25.24 -12.32 -34.01
CA LYS A 194 -25.16 -10.85 -34.16
C LYS A 194 -26.35 -10.12 -33.57
N GLU A 195 -27.52 -10.75 -33.60
CA GLU A 195 -28.77 -10.19 -33.07
C GLU A 195 -28.99 -10.53 -31.59
N ALA A 196 -28.20 -11.45 -31.01
CA ALA A 196 -28.26 -11.79 -29.60
C ALA A 196 -27.72 -10.65 -28.73
N LEU A 197 -28.42 -10.37 -27.62
CA LEU A 197 -28.08 -9.32 -26.68
C LEU A 197 -27.68 -9.93 -25.33
N TRP A 198 -26.66 -9.37 -24.69
CA TRP A 198 -26.34 -9.72 -23.31
C TRP A 198 -27.27 -8.95 -22.37
N ASP A 199 -27.95 -9.68 -21.48
CA ASP A 199 -28.78 -9.12 -20.42
C ASP A 199 -27.98 -9.06 -19.13
N GLU A 200 -27.56 -7.85 -18.73
CA GLU A 200 -26.75 -7.63 -17.52
C GLU A 200 -27.53 -7.97 -16.24
N ASP A 201 -28.82 -7.65 -16.19
CA ASP A 201 -29.66 -7.87 -15.00
C ASP A 201 -29.88 -9.37 -14.75
N GLY A 202 -30.00 -10.14 -15.84
CA GLY A 202 -30.20 -11.59 -15.80
C GLY A 202 -28.92 -12.41 -15.90
N GLY A 203 -27.78 -11.79 -16.23
CA GLY A 203 -26.50 -12.46 -16.46
C GLY A 203 -26.54 -13.52 -17.57
N ALA A 204 -27.32 -13.28 -18.64
CA ALA A 204 -27.56 -14.28 -19.68
C ALA A 204 -27.67 -13.69 -21.10
N TRP A 205 -27.30 -14.48 -22.10
CA TRP A 205 -27.55 -14.14 -23.50
C TRP A 205 -29.04 -14.30 -23.84
N ARG A 206 -29.64 -13.26 -24.43
CA ARG A 206 -31.00 -13.25 -24.97
C ARG A 206 -30.97 -13.33 -26.50
N PRO A 207 -31.23 -14.52 -27.08
CA PRO A 207 -31.36 -14.67 -28.53
C PRO A 207 -32.71 -14.10 -29.02
N PRO A 208 -32.81 -13.70 -30.30
CA PRO A 208 -34.07 -13.30 -30.92
C PRO A 208 -35.16 -14.37 -30.90
N ASP A 209 -36.42 -13.95 -30.87
CA ASP A 209 -37.58 -14.86 -30.92
C ASP A 209 -37.60 -15.72 -32.19
N VAL A 210 -38.11 -16.94 -32.06
CA VAL A 210 -38.22 -17.88 -33.19
C VAL A 210 -39.29 -17.40 -34.16
N THR A 211 -38.91 -17.20 -35.42
CA THR A 211 -39.80 -16.80 -36.50
C THR A 211 -39.63 -17.70 -37.72
N VAL A 212 -40.71 -17.84 -38.49
CA VAL A 212 -40.78 -18.72 -39.66
C VAL A 212 -41.37 -17.95 -40.83
N GLN A 213 -40.64 -17.83 -41.93
CA GLN A 213 -41.09 -17.14 -43.14
C GLN A 213 -41.82 -18.10 -44.07
N LYS A 214 -43.15 -18.00 -44.15
CA LYS A 214 -43.92 -18.76 -45.12
C LYS A 214 -43.79 -18.13 -46.50
N THR A 215 -42.98 -18.72 -47.38
CA THR A 215 -42.91 -18.28 -48.78
C THR A 215 -43.99 -18.99 -49.58
N THR A 216 -45.03 -18.25 -49.97
CA THR A 216 -45.99 -18.68 -51.01
C THR A 216 -45.44 -18.28 -52.38
N LEU A 217 -45.33 -19.24 -53.31
CA LEU A 217 -45.00 -18.95 -54.70
C LEU A 217 -46.09 -18.04 -55.31
N PRO A 218 -45.73 -16.97 -56.04
CA PRO A 218 -46.73 -16.18 -56.75
C PRO A 218 -47.40 -17.06 -57.80
N SER A 219 -48.72 -17.27 -57.68
CA SER A 219 -49.49 -18.01 -58.68
C SER A 219 -49.37 -17.29 -60.02
N GLY A 220 -48.73 -17.95 -60.99
CA GLY A 220 -48.56 -17.42 -62.34
C GLY A 220 -49.91 -17.23 -63.00
N ALA A 221 -50.44 -16.00 -62.98
CA ALA A 221 -51.56 -15.62 -63.82
C ALA A 221 -51.08 -15.61 -65.27
N GLY A 222 -51.21 -16.76 -65.93
CA GLY A 222 -51.05 -16.88 -67.37
C GLY A 222 -52.04 -15.95 -68.06
N LYS A 223 -51.51 -14.91 -68.73
CA LYS A 223 -52.29 -14.09 -69.65
C LYS A 223 -52.57 -14.96 -70.89
N ASN A 224 -53.74 -15.57 -70.94
CA ASN A 224 -54.25 -16.18 -72.15
C ASN A 224 -54.50 -15.06 -73.17
N LYS A 225 -53.83 -15.17 -74.32
CA LYS A 225 -53.91 -14.27 -75.47
C LYS A 225 -55.08 -14.68 -76.36
#